data_AF-A0A368H515-F1
#
_entry.id   AF-A0A368H515-F1
#
_cell.length_a   1.000
_cell.length_b   1.000
_cell.length_c   1.000
_cell.angle_alpha   90.00
_cell.angle_beta   90.00
_cell.angle_gamma   90.00
#
_symmetry.space_group_name_H-M   'P 1'
#
loop_
_entity.id
_entity.type
_entity.pdbx_description
1 polymer ?
#
loop_
_entity_poly.entity_id
_entity_poly.type
_entity_poly.pdbx_seq_one_letter_code
_entity_poly.pdbx_strand_id
1 'polypeptide(L)'
;MSSMSTPVRSLNLKENRPETNGAPSTETTRSPPSCHRCRQLFQEGELYVALEGTSWHQGCFRCSQCLLPIALDDDYFKLDGRFYCRHDFEVLYAPICAKCNSFVLGKVMRSANCSFHPGCFKCESCAGNLDYGVWCVDGRMVCHNCKEMLPKTTHFICKKCHRPIEHDDLLRSDNDFFHSYHFSCAGCKTALTGGARQLAKEWFCPRCFDLRCEPCAGCHRPIDKQNERSTLALGKSFHIEHFRCAMCDVAFMGAKHFEHSGKAYCKDDFMTLWAEFCHRCNQLLSDTSVNVLSKKWCVQCYRCLACDKALRHSDEVFNLDMRPMCKKCYRRKDFRRYLKEGSHS
;
A
#
# COMPACT_ATOMS: atom_id res chain seq x y z
N MET A 1 -15.19 -26.59 5.19
CA MET A 1 -15.98 -27.06 4.02
C MET A 1 -17.29 -26.29 4.03
N SER A 2 -17.66 -25.64 2.94
CA SER A 2 -18.95 -24.95 2.83
C SER A 2 -19.84 -25.75 1.90
N SER A 3 -21.03 -26.13 2.36
CA SER A 3 -22.05 -26.77 1.54
C SER A 3 -22.83 -25.70 0.77
N MET A 4 -22.83 -25.79 -0.57
CA MET A 4 -23.78 -25.04 -1.39
C MET A 4 -25.12 -25.77 -1.45
N SER A 5 -26.19 -25.06 -1.85
CA SER A 5 -27.49 -25.67 -2.11
C SER A 5 -27.33 -26.83 -3.09
N THR A 6 -27.70 -28.03 -2.66
CA THR A 6 -27.73 -29.23 -3.50
C THR A 6 -28.95 -29.19 -4.42
N PRO A 7 -28.85 -29.76 -5.64
CA PRO A 7 -30.02 -29.87 -6.51
C PRO A 7 -31.10 -30.67 -5.79
N VAL A 8 -32.32 -30.14 -5.79
CA VAL A 8 -33.49 -30.89 -5.34
C VAL A 8 -34.11 -31.53 -6.57
N ARG A 9 -34.18 -32.86 -6.53
CA ARG A 9 -34.73 -33.67 -7.61
C ARG A 9 -36.22 -33.84 -7.42
N SER A 10 -36.95 -33.60 -8.51
CA SER A 10 -38.35 -33.98 -8.71
C SER A 10 -39.34 -33.22 -7.83
N LEU A 11 -40.25 -32.50 -8.47
CA LEU A 11 -41.38 -31.85 -7.80
C LEU A 11 -42.48 -32.88 -7.52
N ASN A 12 -42.91 -32.98 -6.27
CA ASN A 12 -44.04 -33.85 -5.90
C ASN A 12 -45.36 -33.20 -6.33
N LEU A 13 -46.06 -33.83 -7.28
CA LEU A 13 -47.41 -33.47 -7.65
C LEU A 13 -48.43 -34.08 -6.69
N LYS A 14 -49.42 -33.28 -6.29
CA LYS A 14 -50.61 -33.74 -5.58
C LYS A 14 -51.85 -33.30 -6.34
N GLU A 15 -52.89 -34.12 -6.24
CA GLU A 15 -54.20 -33.81 -6.80
C GLU A 15 -55.08 -33.19 -5.71
N ASN A 16 -55.80 -32.12 -6.03
CA ASN A 16 -56.75 -31.51 -5.13
C ASN A 16 -58.07 -32.32 -5.11
N ARG A 17 -58.22 -33.25 -4.16
CA ARG A 17 -59.45 -34.06 -3.98
C ARG A 17 -60.28 -33.54 -2.79
N PRO A 18 -61.60 -33.38 -2.91
CA PRO A 18 -62.47 -33.12 -1.76
C PRO A 18 -62.62 -34.38 -0.90
N GLU A 19 -62.58 -34.23 0.43
CA GLU A 19 -62.88 -35.32 1.34
C GLU A 19 -64.40 -35.58 1.36
N THR A 20 -64.81 -36.77 0.91
CA THR A 20 -66.16 -37.29 1.17
C THR A 20 -66.26 -37.70 2.65
N ASN A 21 -66.87 -36.88 3.49
CA ASN A 21 -67.01 -37.14 4.93
C ASN A 21 -67.99 -38.28 5.24
N GLY A 22 -67.63 -39.14 6.20
CA GLY A 22 -68.52 -40.05 6.95
C GLY A 22 -67.79 -41.30 7.45
N ALA A 23 -67.11 -41.30 8.60
CA ALA A 23 -67.70 -41.29 9.95
C ALA A 23 -66.89 -40.43 10.98
N PRO A 24 -67.46 -40.09 12.15
CA PRO A 24 -67.25 -38.79 12.78
C PRO A 24 -66.18 -38.80 13.88
N SER A 25 -65.26 -37.83 13.85
CA SER A 25 -64.64 -37.27 15.06
C SER A 25 -63.85 -36.01 14.71
N THR A 26 -64.14 -34.92 15.41
CA THR A 26 -63.39 -33.65 15.45
C THR A 26 -63.18 -32.94 14.12
N GLU A 27 -64.16 -32.10 13.78
CA GLU A 27 -64.13 -31.11 12.71
C GLU A 27 -62.87 -30.22 12.80
N THR A 28 -61.89 -30.51 11.96
CA THR A 28 -61.02 -29.48 11.39
C THR A 28 -61.29 -29.50 9.89
N THR A 29 -62.26 -28.72 9.43
CA THR A 29 -62.50 -28.48 8.00
C THR A 29 -61.23 -27.92 7.37
N ARG A 30 -60.42 -28.78 6.73
CA ARG A 30 -59.24 -28.34 5.99
C ARG A 30 -59.72 -27.59 4.75
N SER A 31 -59.55 -26.27 4.77
CA SER A 31 -59.78 -25.41 3.61
C SER A 31 -58.98 -25.91 2.41
N PRO A 32 -59.52 -25.80 1.17
CA PRO A 32 -58.81 -26.20 -0.03
C PRO A 32 -57.46 -25.46 -0.09
N PRO A 33 -56.37 -26.13 -0.51
CA PRO A 33 -55.07 -25.50 -0.55
C PRO A 33 -55.14 -24.24 -1.43
N SER A 34 -54.40 -23.20 -1.04
CA SER A 34 -54.26 -22.00 -1.86
C SER A 34 -52.83 -21.93 -2.40
N CYS A 35 -52.69 -21.43 -3.62
CA CYS A 35 -51.38 -21.25 -4.22
C CYS A 35 -50.61 -20.17 -3.45
N HIS A 36 -49.41 -20.50 -2.98
CA HIS A 36 -48.58 -19.58 -2.20
C HIS A 36 -48.26 -18.27 -2.94
N ARG A 37 -48.13 -18.34 -4.27
CA ARG A 37 -47.79 -17.19 -5.11
C ARG A 37 -48.99 -16.29 -5.44
N CYS A 38 -50.01 -16.83 -6.11
CA CYS A 38 -51.14 -16.04 -6.59
C CYS A 38 -52.30 -15.96 -5.59
N ARG A 39 -52.24 -16.71 -4.47
CA ARG A 39 -53.26 -16.80 -3.42
C ARG A 39 -54.61 -17.35 -3.87
N GLN A 40 -54.72 -17.85 -5.11
CA GLN A 40 -55.93 -18.48 -5.63
C GLN A 40 -56.04 -19.94 -5.15
N LEU A 41 -57.27 -20.42 -5.01
CA LEU A 41 -57.58 -21.82 -4.69
C LEU A 41 -57.37 -22.71 -5.92
N PHE A 42 -56.95 -23.94 -5.69
CA PHE A 42 -56.88 -24.96 -6.75
C PHE A 42 -58.29 -25.46 -7.09
N GLN A 43 -58.52 -25.76 -8.38
CA GLN A 43 -59.75 -26.41 -8.81
C GLN A 43 -59.79 -27.87 -8.33
N GLU A 44 -60.98 -28.45 -8.26
CA GLU A 44 -61.15 -29.87 -7.96
C GLU A 44 -60.49 -30.72 -9.05
N GLY A 45 -59.68 -31.71 -8.65
CA GLY A 45 -58.88 -32.54 -9.57
C GLY A 45 -57.62 -31.87 -10.12
N GLU A 46 -57.37 -30.60 -9.80
CA GLU A 46 -56.19 -29.90 -10.30
C GLU A 46 -54.89 -30.43 -9.64
N LEU A 47 -53.88 -30.66 -10.48
CA LEU A 47 -52.55 -31.07 -10.04
C LEU A 47 -51.69 -29.87 -9.64
N TYR A 48 -51.20 -29.87 -8.41
CA TYR A 48 -50.36 -28.82 -7.85
C TYR A 48 -49.05 -29.37 -7.29
N VAL A 49 -48.04 -28.51 -7.24
CA VAL A 49 -46.73 -28.80 -6.66
C VAL A 49 -46.81 -28.57 -5.15
N ALA A 50 -46.54 -29.61 -4.36
CA ALA A 50 -46.51 -29.55 -2.91
C ALA A 50 -45.07 -29.61 -2.40
N LEU A 51 -44.60 -28.53 -1.77
CA LEU A 51 -43.23 -28.41 -1.27
C LEU A 51 -43.19 -27.77 0.11
N GLU A 52 -42.60 -28.47 1.09
CA GLU A 52 -42.35 -27.96 2.45
C GLU A 52 -43.57 -27.28 3.11
N GLY A 53 -44.76 -27.84 2.93
CA GLY A 53 -46.01 -27.30 3.50
C GLY A 53 -46.64 -26.15 2.70
N THR A 54 -46.09 -25.80 1.54
CA THR A 54 -46.66 -24.83 0.59
C THR A 54 -47.17 -25.52 -0.68
N SER A 55 -48.21 -24.96 -1.28
CA SER A 55 -48.82 -25.46 -2.51
C SER A 55 -48.68 -24.44 -3.64
N TRP A 56 -48.38 -24.89 -4.85
CA TRP A 56 -48.13 -24.03 -6.00
C TRP A 56 -48.79 -24.59 -7.27
N HIS A 57 -49.41 -23.75 -8.09
CA HIS A 57 -49.74 -24.19 -9.45
C HIS A 57 -48.45 -24.56 -10.18
N GLN A 58 -48.50 -25.53 -11.09
CA GLN A 58 -47.35 -25.92 -11.92
C GLN A 58 -46.78 -24.69 -12.66
N GLY A 59 -47.67 -23.88 -13.24
CA GLY A 59 -47.29 -22.62 -13.87
C GLY A 59 -46.94 -21.49 -12.90
N CYS A 60 -47.16 -21.62 -11.59
CA CYS A 60 -46.78 -20.60 -10.59
C CYS A 60 -45.43 -20.91 -9.92
N PHE A 61 -44.99 -22.16 -9.93
CA PHE A 61 -43.67 -22.58 -9.49
C PHE A 61 -42.63 -22.22 -10.55
N ARG A 62 -41.97 -21.08 -10.37
CA ARG A 62 -41.10 -20.47 -11.38
C ARG A 62 -39.75 -20.09 -10.82
N CYS A 63 -38.76 -20.03 -11.71
CA CYS A 63 -37.48 -19.45 -11.37
C CYS A 63 -37.64 -17.97 -10.99
N SER A 64 -36.95 -17.54 -9.94
CA SER A 64 -37.01 -16.17 -9.43
C SER A 64 -36.24 -15.17 -10.30
N GLN A 65 -35.49 -15.64 -11.31
CA GLN A 65 -34.64 -14.81 -12.18
C GLN A 65 -35.24 -14.72 -13.58
N CYS A 66 -35.30 -15.82 -14.33
CA CYS A 66 -35.92 -15.81 -15.65
C CYS A 66 -37.46 -15.80 -15.63
N LEU A 67 -38.11 -16.02 -14.48
CA LEU A 67 -39.57 -16.06 -14.32
C LEU A 67 -40.27 -17.14 -15.18
N LEU A 68 -39.52 -18.10 -15.70
CA LEU A 68 -40.04 -19.26 -16.41
C LEU A 68 -40.48 -20.35 -15.42
N PRO A 69 -41.56 -21.10 -15.71
CA PRO A 69 -41.93 -22.29 -14.95
C PRO A 69 -40.78 -23.30 -14.90
N ILE A 70 -40.54 -23.87 -13.73
CA ILE A 70 -39.59 -24.97 -13.58
C ILE A 70 -40.35 -26.26 -13.88
N ALA A 71 -39.85 -27.06 -14.83
CA ALA A 71 -40.46 -28.32 -15.21
C ALA A 71 -40.42 -29.33 -14.05
N LEU A 72 -41.33 -30.31 -14.07
CA LEU A 72 -41.48 -31.28 -12.98
C LEU A 72 -40.30 -32.27 -12.90
N ASP A 73 -39.71 -32.55 -14.05
CA ASP A 73 -38.56 -33.43 -14.27
C ASP A 73 -37.22 -32.71 -14.18
N ASP A 74 -37.23 -31.37 -14.11
CA ASP A 74 -36.02 -30.57 -13.98
C ASP A 74 -35.53 -30.45 -12.53
N ASP A 75 -34.21 -30.37 -12.39
CA ASP A 75 -33.57 -29.99 -11.13
C ASP A 75 -33.84 -28.52 -10.80
N TYR A 76 -34.08 -28.23 -9.52
CA TYR A 76 -34.19 -26.87 -9.02
C TYR A 76 -33.36 -26.62 -7.77
N PHE A 77 -33.10 -25.34 -7.50
CA PHE A 77 -32.28 -24.89 -6.39
C PHE A 77 -33.05 -23.91 -5.51
N LYS A 78 -32.98 -24.12 -4.19
CA LYS A 78 -33.54 -23.21 -3.19
C LYS A 78 -32.41 -22.43 -2.52
N LEU A 79 -32.50 -21.10 -2.55
CA LEU A 79 -31.57 -20.19 -1.87
C LEU A 79 -32.37 -19.04 -1.25
N ASP A 80 -32.19 -18.82 0.05
CA ASP A 80 -32.87 -17.74 0.81
C ASP A 80 -34.40 -17.68 0.58
N GLY A 81 -35.04 -18.85 0.52
CA GLY A 81 -36.49 -18.97 0.31
C GLY A 81 -36.96 -18.76 -1.13
N ARG A 82 -36.05 -18.56 -2.08
CA ARG A 82 -36.33 -18.39 -3.51
C ARG A 82 -35.93 -19.62 -4.30
N PHE A 83 -36.63 -19.85 -5.41
CA PHE A 83 -36.39 -20.99 -6.30
C PHE A 83 -35.73 -20.54 -7.60
N TYR A 84 -34.77 -21.32 -8.08
CA TYR A 84 -34.00 -21.05 -9.28
C TYR A 84 -33.94 -22.30 -10.16
N CYS A 85 -34.04 -22.11 -11.48
CA CYS A 85 -33.73 -23.18 -12.42
C CYS A 85 -32.22 -23.44 -12.42
N ARG A 86 -31.81 -24.61 -12.92
CA ARG A 86 -30.40 -24.99 -12.99
C ARG A 86 -29.53 -23.95 -13.70
N HIS A 87 -29.99 -23.44 -14.84
CA HIS A 87 -29.22 -22.48 -15.64
C HIS A 87 -28.95 -21.19 -14.87
N ASP A 88 -29.99 -20.54 -14.35
CA ASP A 88 -29.83 -19.28 -13.61
C ASP A 88 -29.05 -19.49 -12.31
N PHE A 89 -29.22 -20.64 -11.65
CA PHE A 89 -28.45 -20.96 -10.46
C PHE A 89 -26.96 -21.13 -10.76
N GLU A 90 -26.64 -21.84 -11.85
CA GLU A 90 -25.26 -22.04 -12.31
C GLU A 90 -24.59 -20.69 -12.64
N VAL A 91 -25.26 -19.84 -13.41
CA VAL A 91 -24.73 -18.54 -13.85
C VAL A 91 -24.56 -17.56 -12.69
N LEU A 92 -25.49 -17.53 -11.74
CA LEU A 92 -25.52 -16.49 -10.69
C LEU A 92 -24.80 -16.87 -9.41
N TYR A 93 -24.77 -18.16 -9.05
CA TYR A 93 -24.35 -18.59 -7.72
C TYR A 93 -23.34 -19.74 -7.71
N ALA A 94 -23.33 -20.61 -8.72
CA ALA A 94 -22.44 -21.76 -8.71
C ALA A 94 -20.98 -21.33 -8.98
N PRO A 95 -20.02 -21.74 -8.14
CA PRO A 95 -18.62 -21.45 -8.39
C PRO A 95 -18.09 -22.29 -9.55
N ILE A 96 -17.12 -21.75 -10.30
CA ILE A 96 -16.47 -22.44 -11.42
C ILE A 96 -15.27 -23.23 -10.89
N CYS A 97 -15.15 -24.49 -11.31
CA CYS A 97 -13.99 -25.32 -11.00
C CYS A 97 -12.75 -24.78 -11.72
N ALA A 98 -11.72 -24.37 -10.99
CA ALA A 98 -10.52 -23.83 -11.61
C ALA A 98 -9.70 -24.89 -12.40
N LYS A 99 -10.03 -26.19 -12.30
CA LYS A 99 -9.38 -27.26 -13.08
C LYS A 99 -10.08 -27.58 -14.41
N CYS A 100 -11.39 -27.82 -14.39
CA CYS A 100 -12.15 -28.23 -15.59
C CYS A 100 -13.05 -27.13 -16.15
N ASN A 101 -13.01 -25.94 -15.55
CA ASN A 101 -13.77 -24.76 -15.96
C ASN A 101 -15.30 -24.97 -16.05
N SER A 102 -15.83 -25.91 -15.27
CA SER A 102 -17.25 -26.24 -15.20
C SER A 102 -17.83 -25.88 -13.82
N PHE A 103 -19.13 -25.58 -13.75
CA PHE A 103 -19.82 -25.26 -12.49
C PHE A 103 -19.71 -26.41 -11.46
N VAL A 104 -19.48 -26.06 -10.20
CA VAL A 104 -19.43 -27.00 -9.08
C VAL A 104 -20.75 -26.96 -8.32
N LEU A 105 -21.54 -28.02 -8.45
CA LEU A 105 -22.79 -28.20 -7.72
C LEU A 105 -22.56 -29.05 -6.46
N GLY A 106 -23.25 -28.71 -5.36
CA GLY A 106 -23.18 -29.47 -4.11
C GLY A 106 -21.87 -29.25 -3.32
N LYS A 107 -21.10 -30.32 -3.10
CA LYS A 107 -19.87 -30.27 -2.28
C LYS A 107 -18.75 -29.58 -3.05
N VAL A 108 -18.27 -28.46 -2.54
CA VAL A 108 -17.17 -27.67 -3.12
C VAL A 108 -15.92 -27.79 -2.26
N MET A 109 -14.77 -28.06 -2.88
CA MET A 109 -13.46 -27.92 -2.25
C MET A 109 -12.94 -26.51 -2.52
N ARG A 110 -12.57 -25.77 -1.47
CA ARG A 110 -12.06 -24.39 -1.57
C ARG A 110 -10.62 -24.33 -1.12
N SER A 111 -9.77 -23.67 -1.92
CA SER A 111 -8.39 -23.39 -1.57
C SER A 111 -7.88 -22.20 -2.38
N ALA A 112 -7.07 -21.33 -1.78
CA ALA A 112 -6.42 -20.19 -2.45
C ALA A 112 -7.37 -19.34 -3.33
N ASN A 113 -8.56 -19.02 -2.82
CA ASN A 113 -9.65 -18.31 -3.53
C ASN A 113 -10.24 -19.03 -4.76
N CYS A 114 -9.83 -20.28 -5.03
CA CYS A 114 -10.39 -21.11 -6.08
C CYS A 114 -11.37 -22.15 -5.51
N SER A 115 -12.29 -22.59 -6.37
CA SER A 115 -13.25 -23.66 -6.09
C SER A 115 -12.98 -24.85 -7.01
N PHE A 116 -13.22 -26.06 -6.51
CA PHE A 116 -12.95 -27.31 -7.22
C PHE A 116 -14.02 -28.36 -6.94
N HIS A 117 -14.29 -29.23 -7.91
CA HIS A 117 -14.99 -30.48 -7.65
C HIS A 117 -14.15 -31.37 -6.72
N PRO A 118 -14.77 -32.21 -5.87
CA PRO A 118 -14.04 -33.17 -5.05
C PRO A 118 -13.09 -34.09 -5.85
N GLY A 119 -13.51 -34.52 -7.04
CA GLY A 119 -12.67 -35.32 -7.94
C GLY A 119 -11.53 -34.52 -8.60
N CYS A 120 -11.69 -33.20 -8.75
CA CYS A 120 -10.70 -32.31 -9.34
C CYS A 120 -9.63 -31.84 -8.33
N PHE A 121 -9.92 -31.94 -7.03
CA PHE A 121 -9.04 -31.51 -5.95
C PHE A 121 -7.98 -32.56 -5.61
N LYS A 122 -7.04 -32.77 -6.53
CA LYS A 122 -5.94 -33.74 -6.40
C LYS A 122 -4.64 -33.13 -6.91
N CYS A 123 -3.51 -33.56 -6.34
CA CYS A 123 -2.19 -33.14 -6.79
C CYS A 123 -1.98 -33.51 -8.25
N GLU A 124 -1.56 -32.57 -9.09
CA GLU A 124 -1.35 -32.82 -10.51
C GLU A 124 -0.12 -33.70 -10.78
N SER A 125 0.88 -33.65 -9.89
CA SER A 125 2.12 -34.43 -10.03
C SER A 125 2.01 -35.87 -9.57
N CYS A 126 1.24 -36.14 -8.50
CA CYS A 126 1.19 -37.47 -7.88
C CYS A 126 -0.23 -38.05 -7.76
N ALA A 127 -1.25 -37.33 -8.21
CA ALA A 127 -2.68 -37.66 -8.03
C ALA A 127 -3.13 -37.85 -6.57
N GLY A 128 -2.26 -37.52 -5.61
CA GLY A 128 -2.51 -37.64 -4.17
C GLY A 128 -3.53 -36.64 -3.65
N ASN A 129 -4.04 -36.93 -2.45
CA ASN A 129 -4.98 -36.09 -1.75
C ASN A 129 -4.32 -34.77 -1.27
N LEU A 130 -5.09 -33.70 -1.29
CA LEU A 130 -4.67 -32.32 -1.04
C LEU A 130 -5.20 -31.76 0.30
N ASP A 131 -5.70 -32.62 1.18
CA ASP A 131 -6.29 -32.26 2.47
C ASP A 131 -5.34 -31.48 3.41
N TYR A 132 -4.03 -31.74 3.31
CA TYR A 132 -3.01 -31.10 4.14
C TYR A 132 -2.46 -29.79 3.56
N GLY A 133 -3.05 -29.29 2.47
CA GLY A 133 -2.69 -28.02 1.84
C GLY A 133 -2.49 -28.15 0.32
N VAL A 134 -2.74 -27.03 -0.37
CA VAL A 134 -2.56 -26.89 -1.82
C VAL A 134 -1.66 -25.73 -2.11
N TRP A 135 -0.71 -25.95 -3.01
CA TRP A 135 0.15 -24.92 -3.54
C TRP A 135 -0.04 -24.82 -5.04
N CYS A 136 -0.26 -23.60 -5.52
CA CYS A 136 -0.33 -23.31 -6.95
C CYS A 136 1.07 -22.90 -7.41
N VAL A 137 1.70 -23.71 -8.25
CA VAL A 137 2.99 -23.40 -8.88
C VAL A 137 2.79 -23.46 -10.40
N ASP A 138 3.06 -22.35 -11.08
CA ASP A 138 2.84 -22.19 -12.53
C ASP A 138 1.44 -22.61 -13.00
N GLY A 139 0.41 -22.29 -12.20
CA GLY A 139 -0.98 -22.66 -12.47
C GLY A 139 -1.35 -24.12 -12.17
N ARG A 140 -0.41 -24.94 -11.70
CA ARG A 140 -0.64 -26.34 -11.32
C ARG A 140 -0.83 -26.49 -9.82
N MET A 141 -1.77 -27.34 -9.42
CA MET A 141 -2.02 -27.64 -8.01
C MET A 141 -1.18 -28.82 -7.54
N VAL A 142 -0.28 -28.57 -6.60
CA VAL A 142 0.62 -29.59 -6.06
C VAL A 142 0.50 -29.69 -4.54
N CYS A 143 0.78 -30.88 -4.00
CA CYS A 143 0.90 -31.09 -2.56
C CYS A 143 2.24 -30.55 -2.03
N HIS A 144 2.38 -30.45 -0.71
CA HIS A 144 3.60 -29.94 -0.05
C HIS A 144 4.87 -30.65 -0.57
N ASN A 145 4.83 -31.98 -0.62
CA ASN A 145 5.99 -32.78 -1.03
C ASN A 145 6.34 -32.53 -2.49
N CYS A 146 5.35 -32.46 -3.39
CA CYS A 146 5.60 -32.16 -4.80
C CYS A 146 6.09 -30.73 -5.00
N LYS A 147 5.61 -29.75 -4.21
CA LYS A 147 6.13 -28.38 -4.22
C LYS A 147 7.61 -28.34 -3.82
N GLU A 148 8.01 -29.05 -2.78
CA GLU A 148 9.41 -29.10 -2.36
C GLU A 148 10.31 -29.79 -3.39
N MET A 149 9.74 -30.65 -4.24
CA MET A 149 10.43 -31.28 -5.37
C MET A 149 10.44 -30.44 -6.66
N LEU A 150 9.71 -29.31 -6.71
CA LEU A 150 9.74 -28.41 -7.86
C LEU A 150 11.00 -27.54 -7.82
N PRO A 151 11.75 -27.41 -8.94
CA PRO A 151 12.91 -26.56 -9.00
C PRO A 151 12.50 -25.08 -8.84
N LYS A 152 12.80 -24.51 -7.68
CA LYS A 152 12.68 -23.07 -7.43
C LYS A 152 13.87 -22.37 -8.09
N THR A 153 13.76 -21.88 -9.33
CA THR A 153 14.51 -20.71 -9.90
C THR A 153 14.38 -20.63 -11.41
N THR A 154 14.22 -19.42 -11.95
CA THR A 154 14.60 -19.10 -13.33
C THR A 154 16.10 -19.36 -13.49
N HIS A 155 16.49 -20.40 -14.20
CA HIS A 155 17.89 -20.72 -14.41
C HIS A 155 18.54 -19.68 -15.34
N PHE A 156 19.49 -18.91 -14.82
CA PHE A 156 20.38 -18.11 -15.66
C PHE A 156 21.35 -19.03 -16.39
N ILE A 157 21.51 -18.88 -17.70
CA ILE A 157 22.41 -19.71 -18.50
C ILE A 157 23.71 -18.95 -18.75
N CYS A 158 24.83 -19.55 -18.38
CA CYS A 158 26.14 -18.96 -18.65
C CYS A 158 26.43 -18.87 -20.14
N LYS A 159 26.76 -17.69 -20.64
CA LYS A 159 27.13 -17.52 -22.06
C LYS A 159 28.43 -18.22 -22.45
N LYS A 160 29.33 -18.47 -21.49
CA LYS A 160 30.66 -19.05 -21.75
C LYS A 160 30.67 -20.58 -21.75
N CYS A 161 29.91 -21.22 -20.86
CA CYS A 161 29.88 -22.68 -20.74
C CYS A 161 28.50 -23.31 -21.03
N HIS A 162 27.48 -22.48 -21.27
CA HIS A 162 26.09 -22.88 -21.58
C HIS A 162 25.42 -23.73 -20.48
N ARG A 163 25.96 -23.70 -19.25
CA ARG A 163 25.37 -24.40 -18.09
C ARG A 163 24.53 -23.45 -17.24
N PRO A 164 23.54 -23.97 -16.50
CA PRO A 164 22.82 -23.21 -15.48
C PRO A 164 23.77 -22.60 -14.44
N ILE A 165 23.46 -21.40 -13.96
CA ILE A 165 24.19 -20.67 -12.93
C ILE A 165 23.36 -20.67 -11.65
N GLU A 166 24.00 -21.02 -10.53
CA GLU A 166 23.43 -20.86 -9.20
C GLU A 166 23.46 -19.39 -8.77
N HIS A 167 22.52 -18.97 -7.93
CA HIS A 167 22.36 -17.55 -7.55
C HIS A 167 23.64 -16.93 -6.98
N ASP A 168 24.40 -17.69 -6.20
CA ASP A 168 25.61 -17.20 -5.50
C ASP A 168 26.86 -17.11 -6.40
N ASP A 169 26.75 -17.58 -7.65
CA ASP A 169 27.82 -17.56 -8.66
C ASP A 169 27.49 -16.69 -9.87
N LEU A 170 26.37 -15.99 -9.84
CA LEU A 170 25.88 -15.18 -10.95
C LEU A 170 26.66 -13.87 -11.08
N LEU A 171 27.39 -13.71 -12.18
CA LEU A 171 27.90 -12.42 -12.63
C LEU A 171 27.15 -11.95 -13.86
N ARG A 172 26.74 -10.67 -13.83
CA ARG A 172 26.08 -10.00 -14.97
C ARG A 172 27.03 -9.01 -15.60
N SER A 173 27.26 -9.13 -16.91
CA SER A 173 27.91 -8.10 -17.72
C SER A 173 26.96 -7.71 -18.83
N ASP A 174 26.61 -6.43 -18.91
CA ASP A 174 25.65 -5.91 -19.91
C ASP A 174 24.31 -6.67 -19.87
N ASN A 175 24.03 -7.48 -20.90
CA ASN A 175 22.83 -8.32 -21.01
C ASN A 175 23.11 -9.82 -20.89
N ASP A 176 24.35 -10.21 -20.59
CA ASP A 176 24.77 -11.60 -20.51
C ASP A 176 25.06 -12.03 -19.07
N PHE A 177 24.90 -13.32 -18.81
CA PHE A 177 25.15 -13.95 -17.52
C PHE A 177 26.33 -14.92 -17.61
N PHE A 178 27.12 -14.96 -16.55
CA PHE A 178 28.32 -15.77 -16.46
C PHE A 178 28.52 -16.33 -15.06
N HIS A 179 29.25 -17.44 -14.95
CA HIS A 179 29.74 -17.90 -13.66
C HIS A 179 30.90 -17.03 -13.17
N SER A 180 30.92 -16.80 -11.87
CA SER A 180 31.97 -16.09 -11.14
C SER A 180 33.39 -16.62 -11.40
N TYR A 181 33.57 -17.95 -11.35
CA TYR A 181 34.85 -18.62 -11.50
C TYR A 181 35.48 -18.48 -12.91
N HIS A 182 34.72 -18.02 -13.91
CA HIS A 182 35.26 -17.75 -15.24
C HIS A 182 36.11 -16.49 -15.32
N PHE A 183 36.08 -15.67 -14.26
CA PHE A 183 36.81 -14.42 -14.17
C PHE A 183 37.76 -14.44 -12.97
N SER A 184 38.79 -13.61 -13.07
CA SER A 184 39.78 -13.42 -12.01
C SER A 184 39.86 -11.93 -11.68
N CYS A 185 40.10 -11.64 -10.40
CA CYS A 185 40.23 -10.27 -9.94
C CYS A 185 41.41 -9.58 -10.64
N ALA A 186 41.19 -8.42 -11.26
CA ALA A 186 42.25 -7.65 -11.89
C ALA A 186 43.34 -7.20 -10.87
N GLY A 187 42.97 -6.99 -9.61
CA GLY A 187 43.87 -6.61 -8.52
C GLY A 187 44.68 -7.76 -7.92
N CYS A 188 44.03 -8.78 -7.36
CA CYS A 188 44.70 -9.88 -6.64
C CYS A 188 44.86 -11.18 -7.44
N LYS A 189 44.36 -11.23 -8.68
CA LYS A 189 44.42 -12.38 -9.61
C LYS A 189 43.69 -13.66 -9.15
N THR A 190 43.03 -13.65 -7.99
CA THR A 190 42.23 -14.78 -7.50
C THR A 190 40.95 -14.96 -8.31
N ALA A 191 40.48 -16.21 -8.44
CA ALA A 191 39.16 -16.51 -8.99
C ALA A 191 38.05 -15.77 -8.21
N LEU A 192 37.03 -15.30 -8.93
CA LEU A 192 35.96 -14.49 -8.38
C LEU A 192 34.80 -15.35 -7.86
N THR A 193 33.99 -14.75 -7.00
CA THR A 193 32.71 -15.27 -6.48
C THR A 193 31.56 -14.37 -6.93
N GLY A 194 30.29 -14.74 -6.73
CA GLY A 194 29.15 -13.93 -7.18
C GLY A 194 29.08 -12.51 -6.59
N GLY A 195 29.85 -12.22 -5.53
CA GLY A 195 29.99 -10.86 -4.98
C GLY A 195 30.95 -9.94 -5.75
N ALA A 196 31.55 -10.40 -6.87
CA ALA A 196 32.47 -9.58 -7.64
C ALA A 196 31.77 -8.40 -8.31
N ARG A 197 32.50 -7.28 -8.43
CA ARG A 197 31.98 -6.02 -8.97
C ARG A 197 32.82 -5.59 -10.17
N GLN A 198 32.18 -4.92 -11.12
CA GLN A 198 32.81 -4.48 -12.36
C GLN A 198 33.13 -2.98 -12.31
N LEU A 199 34.37 -2.60 -12.61
CA LEU A 199 34.79 -1.20 -12.71
C LEU A 199 35.57 -1.00 -14.01
N ALA A 200 35.14 -0.06 -14.85
CA ALA A 200 35.77 0.22 -16.15
C ALA A 200 35.97 -1.05 -17.03
N LYS A 201 34.97 -1.95 -17.02
CA LYS A 201 34.95 -3.27 -17.70
C LYS A 201 35.88 -4.35 -17.12
N GLU A 202 36.64 -4.07 -16.07
CA GLU A 202 37.42 -5.06 -15.33
C GLU A 202 36.68 -5.57 -14.09
N TRP A 203 36.93 -6.82 -13.71
CA TRP A 203 36.30 -7.44 -12.56
C TRP A 203 37.20 -7.41 -11.32
N PHE A 204 36.61 -7.07 -10.17
CA PHE A 204 37.29 -7.02 -8.88
C PHE A 204 36.55 -7.84 -7.84
N CYS A 205 37.29 -8.52 -6.96
CA CYS A 205 36.70 -9.07 -5.74
C CYS A 205 36.26 -7.92 -4.81
N PRO A 206 35.30 -8.14 -3.89
CA PRO A 206 34.80 -7.10 -3.00
C PRO A 206 35.91 -6.27 -2.34
N ARG A 207 36.91 -6.94 -1.78
CA ARG A 207 38.06 -6.27 -1.13
C ARG A 207 38.85 -5.37 -2.09
N CYS A 208 39.19 -5.85 -3.27
CA CYS A 208 39.96 -5.06 -4.23
C CYS A 208 39.14 -3.93 -4.85
N PHE A 209 37.82 -4.09 -4.93
CA PHE A 209 36.90 -3.04 -5.34
C PHE A 209 36.83 -1.95 -4.26
N ASP A 210 36.62 -2.31 -3.00
CA ASP A 210 36.55 -1.39 -1.86
C ASP A 210 37.80 -0.50 -1.74
N LEU A 211 38.99 -1.05 -1.97
CA LEU A 211 40.26 -0.31 -1.97
C LEU A 211 40.35 0.78 -3.07
N ARG A 212 39.48 0.73 -4.08
CA ARG A 212 39.41 1.70 -5.18
C ARG A 212 38.31 2.74 -5.00
N CYS A 213 37.41 2.53 -4.02
CA CYS A 213 36.34 3.44 -3.72
C CYS A 213 36.83 4.62 -2.88
N GLU A 214 36.23 5.80 -3.09
CA GLU A 214 36.43 6.93 -2.19
C GLU A 214 35.78 6.63 -0.83
N PRO A 215 36.46 6.88 0.30
CA PRO A 215 35.88 6.68 1.61
C PRO A 215 34.91 7.81 1.95
N CYS A 216 33.78 7.44 2.56
CA CYS A 216 32.83 8.40 3.09
C CYS A 216 33.43 9.17 4.26
N ALA A 217 33.39 10.50 4.22
CA ALA A 217 33.92 11.34 5.30
C ALA A 217 33.15 11.20 6.64
N GLY A 218 31.88 10.75 6.61
CA GLY A 218 31.08 10.50 7.82
C GLY A 218 31.31 9.14 8.49
N CYS A 219 31.30 8.03 7.73
CA CYS A 219 31.42 6.67 8.31
C CYS A 219 32.73 5.94 7.97
N HIS A 220 33.60 6.55 7.18
CA HIS A 220 34.89 6.01 6.70
C HIS A 220 34.81 4.71 5.88
N ARG A 221 33.62 4.25 5.53
CA ARG A 221 33.42 3.10 4.63
C ARG A 221 33.55 3.52 3.16
N PRO A 222 34.03 2.64 2.28
CA PRO A 222 34.07 2.89 0.84
C PRO A 222 32.66 3.18 0.30
N ILE A 223 32.56 4.13 -0.62
CA ILE A 223 31.31 4.46 -1.32
C ILE A 223 31.30 3.73 -2.66
N ASP A 224 30.34 2.83 -2.86
CA ASP A 224 30.10 2.22 -4.17
C ASP A 224 29.19 3.11 -5.01
N LYS A 225 29.78 4.02 -5.81
CA LYS A 225 29.03 4.95 -6.67
C LYS A 225 28.12 4.27 -7.70
N GLN A 226 28.27 2.97 -7.98
CA GLN A 226 27.40 2.23 -8.90
C GLN A 226 26.12 1.72 -8.22
N ASN A 227 26.20 1.38 -6.94
CA ASN A 227 25.10 0.76 -6.19
C ASN A 227 24.52 1.64 -5.09
N GLU A 228 25.25 2.66 -4.66
CA GLU A 228 24.92 3.51 -3.52
C GLU A 228 24.82 4.97 -3.93
N ARG A 229 23.88 5.68 -3.32
CA ARG A 229 23.73 7.12 -3.53
C ARG A 229 24.73 7.88 -2.65
N SER A 230 25.45 8.81 -3.26
CA SER A 230 26.43 9.66 -2.58
C SER A 230 26.29 11.13 -2.97
N THR A 231 26.90 12.01 -2.18
CA THR A 231 26.94 13.45 -2.42
C THR A 231 28.36 13.97 -2.18
N LEU A 232 28.76 14.95 -2.99
CA LEU A 232 30.01 15.69 -2.83
C LEU A 232 29.67 17.03 -2.17
N ALA A 233 30.18 17.25 -0.96
CA ALA A 233 29.95 18.49 -0.21
C ALA A 233 31.21 18.84 0.59
N LEU A 234 31.49 20.13 0.77
CA LEU A 234 32.65 20.59 1.53
C LEU A 234 33.99 19.99 1.03
N GLY A 235 34.09 19.72 -0.28
CA GLY A 235 35.26 19.07 -0.89
C GLY A 235 35.45 17.59 -0.52
N LYS A 236 34.46 16.92 0.08
CA LYS A 236 34.52 15.53 0.52
C LYS A 236 33.32 14.72 0.04
N SER A 237 33.52 13.42 -0.12
CA SER A 237 32.45 12.47 -0.51
C SER A 237 31.74 11.91 0.72
N PHE A 238 30.41 11.86 0.67
CA PHE A 238 29.56 11.31 1.73
C PHE A 238 28.51 10.37 1.13
N HIS A 239 28.13 9.34 1.89
CA HIS A 239 26.81 8.74 1.67
C HIS A 239 25.74 9.81 1.92
N ILE A 240 24.66 9.81 1.16
CA ILE A 240 23.58 10.81 1.28
C ILE A 240 23.03 10.88 2.73
N GLU A 241 23.02 9.74 3.43
CA GLU A 241 22.53 9.61 4.81
C GLU A 241 23.53 10.08 5.86
N HIS A 242 24.82 10.18 5.50
CA HIS A 242 25.90 10.57 6.41
C HIS A 242 26.28 12.05 6.26
N PHE A 243 25.74 12.75 5.26
CA PHE A 243 25.85 14.20 5.16
C PHE A 243 24.75 14.86 5.99
N ARG A 244 25.13 15.37 7.17
CA ARG A 244 24.23 15.82 8.24
C ARG A 244 24.49 17.25 8.66
N CYS A 245 23.46 17.91 9.17
CA CYS A 245 23.58 19.22 9.77
C CYS A 245 24.51 19.17 10.98
N ALA A 246 25.49 20.06 11.07
CA ALA A 246 26.44 20.09 12.18
C ALA A 246 25.83 20.49 13.55
N MET A 247 24.55 20.85 13.61
CA MET A 247 23.85 21.26 14.84
C MET A 247 22.80 20.25 15.27
N CYS A 248 21.80 19.99 14.43
CA CYS A 248 20.74 19.03 14.75
C CYS A 248 21.06 17.59 14.36
N ASP A 249 22.17 17.32 13.67
CA ASP A 249 22.61 15.99 13.18
C ASP A 249 21.61 15.28 12.23
N VAL A 250 20.62 16.04 11.74
CA VAL A 250 19.67 15.55 10.74
C VAL A 250 20.34 15.46 9.38
N ALA A 251 20.19 14.31 8.73
CA ALA A 251 20.71 14.07 7.38
C ALA A 251 19.98 14.93 6.35
N PHE A 252 20.73 15.55 5.44
CA PHE A 252 20.15 16.38 4.40
C PHE A 252 19.39 15.56 3.36
N MET A 253 19.74 14.29 3.16
CA MET A 253 19.08 13.41 2.19
C MET A 253 19.00 13.99 0.76
N GLY A 254 19.97 14.84 0.38
CA GLY A 254 20.00 15.56 -0.90
C GLY A 254 19.31 16.94 -0.88
N ALA A 255 18.75 17.37 0.25
CA ALA A 255 18.18 18.70 0.42
C ALA A 255 19.26 19.80 0.40
N LYS A 256 18.81 21.05 0.18
CA LYS A 256 19.66 22.24 0.25
C LYS A 256 20.24 22.39 1.66
N HIS A 257 21.50 22.80 1.73
CA HIS A 257 22.22 23.09 2.95
C HIS A 257 22.93 24.45 2.81
N PHE A 258 23.34 24.99 3.94
CA PHE A 258 24.10 26.24 4.01
C PHE A 258 25.48 25.96 4.62
N GLU A 259 26.53 26.49 3.99
CA GLU A 259 27.90 26.33 4.47
C GLU A 259 28.32 27.53 5.33
N HIS A 260 28.86 27.26 6.51
CA HIS A 260 29.49 28.28 7.35
C HIS A 260 30.71 27.69 8.05
N SER A 261 31.87 28.37 7.97
CA SER A 261 33.11 27.94 8.62
C SER A 261 33.49 26.46 8.35
N GLY A 262 33.30 25.99 7.11
CA GLY A 262 33.61 24.62 6.70
C GLY A 262 32.67 23.54 7.25
N LYS A 263 31.50 23.93 7.77
CA LYS A 263 30.44 23.04 8.26
C LYS A 263 29.14 23.30 7.51
N ALA A 264 28.30 22.27 7.38
CA ALA A 264 27.01 22.36 6.73
C ALA A 264 25.86 22.42 7.74
N TYR A 265 24.88 23.28 7.49
CA TYR A 265 23.74 23.54 8.36
C TYR A 265 22.42 23.47 7.59
N CYS A 266 21.35 23.02 8.25
CA CYS A 266 20.00 23.12 7.70
C CYS A 266 19.54 24.59 7.73
N LYS A 267 18.49 24.90 6.96
CA LYS A 267 17.95 26.26 6.90
C LYS A 267 17.61 26.81 8.28
N ASP A 268 16.97 26.00 9.12
CA ASP A 268 16.43 26.44 10.40
C ASP A 268 17.54 26.68 11.42
N ASP A 269 18.53 25.79 11.49
CA ASP A 269 19.69 25.96 12.37
C ASP A 269 20.60 27.10 11.88
N PHE A 270 20.75 27.26 10.57
CA PHE A 270 21.54 28.34 10.00
C PHE A 270 20.92 29.70 10.35
N MET A 271 19.59 29.82 10.20
CA MET A 271 18.89 31.01 10.67
C MET A 271 19.02 31.14 12.18
N THR A 272 18.82 30.11 12.99
CA THR A 272 18.87 30.25 14.46
C THR A 272 20.22 30.74 14.97
N LEU A 273 21.32 30.31 14.35
CA LEU A 273 22.67 30.64 14.83
C LEU A 273 23.23 31.95 14.26
N TRP A 274 22.86 32.30 13.03
CA TRP A 274 23.46 33.44 12.33
C TRP A 274 22.44 34.44 11.79
N ALA A 275 21.14 34.21 11.95
CA ALA A 275 20.14 35.23 11.67
C ALA A 275 20.23 36.35 12.69
N GLU A 276 20.08 37.57 12.18
CA GLU A 276 19.88 38.75 13.00
C GLU A 276 18.43 39.17 12.91
N PHE A 277 17.84 39.57 14.04
CA PHE A 277 16.43 39.95 14.10
C PHE A 277 16.26 41.43 14.39
N CYS A 278 15.22 42.03 13.81
CA CYS A 278 14.88 43.42 14.06
C CYS A 278 14.35 43.59 15.49
N HIS A 279 14.90 44.54 16.23
CA HIS A 279 14.46 44.79 17.60
C HIS A 279 12.98 45.17 17.74
N ARG A 280 12.37 45.81 16.72
CA ARG A 280 10.96 46.24 16.78
C ARG A 280 9.98 45.13 16.38
N CYS A 281 10.15 44.56 15.18
CA CYS A 281 9.17 43.64 14.60
C CYS A 281 9.54 42.17 14.81
N ASN A 282 10.72 41.90 15.37
CA ASN A 282 11.28 40.56 15.55
C ASN A 282 11.35 39.72 14.26
N GLN A 283 11.32 40.37 13.09
CA GLN A 283 11.51 39.71 11.80
C GLN A 283 13.00 39.61 11.47
N LEU A 284 13.34 38.57 10.72
CA LEU A 284 14.67 38.35 10.15
C LEU A 284 15.14 39.59 9.38
N LEU A 285 16.32 40.09 9.71
CA LEU A 285 16.97 41.18 9.01
C LEU A 285 17.61 40.66 7.72
N SER A 286 17.40 41.41 6.64
CA SER A 286 18.16 41.24 5.40
C SER A 286 19.52 41.95 5.50
N ASP A 287 20.33 41.87 4.45
CA ASP A 287 21.66 42.48 4.37
C ASP A 287 21.66 44.01 4.59
N THR A 288 20.49 44.66 4.47
CA THR A 288 20.32 46.10 4.76
C THR A 288 19.66 46.29 6.13
N SER A 289 20.50 46.41 7.16
CA SER A 289 20.06 46.64 8.54
C SER A 289 20.66 47.91 9.13
N VAL A 290 19.94 48.51 10.07
CA VAL A 290 20.34 49.73 10.77
C VAL A 290 20.80 49.37 12.18
N ASN A 291 22.08 49.61 12.48
CA ASN A 291 22.64 49.36 13.81
C ASN A 291 22.69 50.65 14.61
N VAL A 292 21.77 50.80 15.57
CA VAL A 292 21.61 52.02 16.38
C VAL A 292 21.19 51.62 17.80
N LEU A 293 21.77 52.27 18.81
CA LEU A 293 21.57 51.96 20.23
C LEU A 293 21.95 50.52 20.62
N SER A 294 23.03 49.99 20.05
CA SER A 294 23.50 48.61 20.23
C SER A 294 22.46 47.54 19.85
N LYS A 295 21.49 47.90 19.00
CA LYS A 295 20.45 47.01 18.48
C LYS A 295 20.35 47.13 16.97
N LYS A 296 19.86 46.06 16.34
CA LYS A 296 19.67 45.97 14.89
C LYS A 296 18.22 46.20 14.53
N TRP A 297 17.99 47.00 13.50
CA TRP A 297 16.65 47.43 13.08
C TRP A 297 16.47 47.22 11.59
N CYS A 298 15.27 46.78 11.19
CA CYS A 298 14.87 46.75 9.79
C CYS A 298 14.70 48.20 9.29
N VAL A 299 15.00 48.48 8.02
CA VAL A 299 14.87 49.83 7.43
C VAL A 299 13.45 50.38 7.61
N GLN A 300 12.44 49.52 7.53
CA GLN A 300 11.04 49.91 7.74
C GLN A 300 10.71 50.23 9.21
N CYS A 301 11.46 49.67 10.15
CA CYS A 301 11.22 49.69 11.59
C CYS A 301 12.00 50.81 12.30
N TYR A 302 13.04 51.30 11.65
CA TYR A 302 13.85 52.41 12.13
C TYR A 302 13.10 53.74 11.97
N ARG A 303 12.16 53.96 12.89
CA ARG A 303 11.22 55.08 12.90
C ARG A 303 11.12 55.71 14.27
N CYS A 304 10.85 57.01 14.31
CA CYS A 304 10.65 57.76 15.54
C CYS A 304 9.50 57.18 16.35
N LEU A 305 9.74 56.88 17.62
CA LEU A 305 8.71 56.37 18.54
C LEU A 305 7.44 57.25 18.59
N ALA A 306 7.60 58.58 18.60
CA ALA A 306 6.50 59.50 18.85
C ALA A 306 5.75 59.97 17.60
N CYS A 307 6.38 60.00 16.44
CA CYS A 307 5.75 60.51 15.21
C CYS A 307 5.78 59.53 14.02
N ASP A 308 6.31 58.33 14.24
CA ASP A 308 6.51 57.26 13.25
C ASP A 308 7.26 57.67 11.97
N LYS A 309 7.90 58.84 11.96
CA LYS A 309 8.72 59.29 10.84
C LYS A 309 9.90 58.35 10.65
N ALA A 310 10.12 57.89 9.42
CA ALA A 310 11.32 57.15 9.02
C ALA A 310 12.57 57.97 9.33
N LEU A 311 13.50 57.35 10.04
CA LEU A 311 14.77 57.94 10.44
C LEU A 311 15.86 57.47 9.47
N ARG A 312 16.87 58.31 9.25
CA ARG A 312 18.05 57.99 8.45
C ARG A 312 19.24 57.74 9.37
N HIS A 313 20.24 56.97 8.91
CA HIS A 313 21.45 56.71 9.70
C HIS A 313 22.16 58.00 10.18
N SER A 314 22.04 59.08 9.41
CA SER A 314 22.60 60.40 9.74
C SER A 314 21.77 61.22 10.73
N ASP A 315 20.57 60.77 11.09
CA ASP A 315 19.70 61.53 11.99
C ASP A 315 20.17 61.38 13.44
N GLU A 316 20.29 62.51 14.15
CA GLU A 316 20.46 62.48 15.61
C GLU A 316 19.19 61.96 16.27
N VAL A 317 19.32 60.80 16.91
CA VAL A 317 18.25 60.10 17.61
C VAL A 317 18.54 59.97 19.10
N PHE A 318 17.49 60.10 19.91
CA PHE A 318 17.55 59.96 21.36
C PHE A 318 16.96 58.61 21.75
N ASN A 319 17.56 57.96 22.75
CA ASN A 319 17.08 56.69 23.28
C ASN A 319 15.92 56.94 24.26
N LEU A 320 14.77 56.31 23.99
CA LEU A 320 13.67 56.22 24.94
C LEU A 320 13.14 54.80 25.02
N ASP A 321 13.23 54.16 26.19
CA ASP A 321 12.90 52.75 26.38
C ASP A 321 13.49 51.84 25.31
N MET A 322 14.78 52.02 25.01
CA MET A 322 15.51 51.27 23.99
C MET A 322 14.98 51.46 22.56
N ARG A 323 14.24 52.55 22.28
CA ARG A 323 13.69 52.90 20.97
C ARG A 323 14.14 54.29 20.51
N PRO A 324 14.35 54.50 19.19
CA PRO A 324 14.85 55.77 18.68
C PRO A 324 13.75 56.83 18.59
N MET A 325 14.06 58.05 19.03
CA MET A 325 13.19 59.22 18.93
C MET A 325 13.92 60.38 18.24
N CYS A 326 13.24 61.10 17.34
CA CYS A 326 13.85 62.24 16.67
C CYS A 326 14.03 63.43 17.63
N LYS A 327 15.06 64.25 17.38
CA LYS A 327 15.38 65.47 18.16
C LYS A 327 14.20 66.43 18.36
N LYS A 328 13.26 66.51 17.39
CA LYS A 328 12.07 67.36 17.47
C LYS A 328 11.05 66.83 18.48
N CYS A 329 10.78 65.53 18.45
CA CYS A 329 9.86 64.89 19.39
C CYS A 329 10.43 64.85 20.80
N TYR A 330 11.73 64.60 20.95
CA TYR A 330 12.39 64.57 22.26
C TYR A 330 12.38 65.93 22.98
N ARG A 331 12.44 67.05 22.23
CA ARG A 331 12.42 68.41 22.79
C ARG A 331 11.01 68.96 23.06
N ARG A 332 9.93 68.25 22.70
CA ARG A 332 8.56 68.69 23.04
C ARG A 332 8.35 68.64 24.56
N LYS A 333 7.75 69.70 25.11
CA LYS A 333 7.51 69.86 26.55
C LYS A 333 6.61 68.74 27.11
N ASP A 334 5.67 68.24 26.31
CA ASP A 334 4.70 67.22 26.72
C ASP A 334 5.36 65.87 27.02
N PHE A 335 6.38 65.48 26.25
CA PHE A 335 7.12 64.22 26.46
C PHE A 335 8.12 64.30 27.62
N ARG A 336 8.71 65.48 27.88
CA ARG A 336 9.57 65.69 29.06
C ARG A 336 8.80 65.51 30.38
N ARG A 337 7.49 65.71 30.37
CA ARG A 337 6.62 65.50 31.53
C ARG A 337 6.38 64.01 31.78
N TYR A 338 6.05 63.27 30.72
CA TYR A 338 5.95 61.80 30.72
C TYR A 338 7.23 61.10 31.22
N LEU A 339 8.40 61.63 30.84
CA LEU A 339 9.70 61.10 31.28
C LEU A 339 10.06 61.40 32.73
N LYS A 340 9.52 62.49 33.29
CA LYS A 340 9.70 62.85 34.70
C LYS A 340 8.73 62.12 35.63
N GLU A 341 7.57 61.74 35.12
CA GLU A 341 6.54 61.01 35.89
C GLU A 341 6.81 59.49 35.92
N GLY A 342 7.46 58.93 34.90
CA GLY A 342 7.83 57.50 34.83
C GLY A 342 9.07 57.08 35.64
N SER A 343 9.76 58.01 36.32
CA SER A 343 10.93 57.70 37.17
C SER A 343 10.59 57.58 38.67
N HIS A 344 9.31 57.56 39.02
CA HIS A 344 8.81 57.37 40.38
C HIS A 344 7.88 56.14 40.48
N SER A 345 8.36 54.98 40.03
CA SER A 345 7.71 53.69 40.30
C SER A 345 8.76 52.62 40.51
#